data_AF-A0A7Y2V8K6-F1
#
_entry.id   AF-A0A7Y2V8K6-F1
#
_cell.length_a   1.000
_cell.length_b   1.000
_cell.length_c   1.000
_cell.angle_alpha   90.00
_cell.angle_beta   90.00
_cell.angle_gamma   90.00
#
_symmetry.space_group_name_H-M   'P 1'
#
loop_
_entity.id
_entity.type
_entity.pdbx_description
1 polymer ?
#
loop_
_entity_poly.entity_id
_entity_poly.type
_entity_poly.pdbx_seq_one_letter_code
_entity_poly.pdbx_strand_id
1 'polypeptide(L)' 'IGLIPLVIYVWDFLGTFPGDLFVWTSILTSIGFIVIGFMKSYVTQTSKLKGILETLVLGLIAAGVSYFVGDLIEHLIGI' A
#
# COMPACT_ATOMS: atom_id res chain seq x y z
N ILE A 1 -1.24 -6.17 5.57
CA ILE A 1 -1.76 -5.39 4.40
C ILE A 1 -1.29 -5.89 3.06
N GLY A 2 -0.07 -6.43 2.90
CA GLY A 2 0.47 -6.79 1.58
C GLY A 2 -0.36 -7.80 0.77
N LEU A 3 -1.10 -8.68 1.42
CA LEU A 3 -2.02 -9.61 0.73
C LEU A 3 -3.19 -8.91 0.04
N ILE A 4 -3.66 -7.77 0.56
CA ILE A 4 -4.85 -7.06 0.05
C ILE A 4 -4.65 -6.58 -1.40
N PRO A 5 -3.60 -5.81 -1.74
CA PRO A 5 -3.35 -5.43 -3.13
C PRO A 5 -2.95 -6.62 -4.01
N LEU A 6 -2.31 -7.65 -3.43
CA LEU A 6 -1.88 -8.83 -4.18
C LEU A 6 -3.05 -9.58 -4.83
N VAL A 7 -4.26 -9.49 -4.27
CA VAL A 7 -5.46 -10.11 -4.87
C VAL A 7 -5.71 -9.61 -6.29
N ILE A 8 -5.46 -8.33 -6.59
CA ILE A 8 -5.63 -7.78 -7.94
C ILE A 8 -4.61 -8.38 -8.91
N TYR A 9 -3.36 -8.57 -8.46
CA TYR A 9 -2.33 -9.25 -9.23
C TYR A 9 -2.66 -10.73 -9.47
N VAL A 10 -3.21 -11.42 -8.47
CA VAL A 10 -3.65 -12.82 -8.62
C VAL A 10 -4.81 -12.91 -9.60
N TRP A 11 -5.75 -11.96 -9.56
CA TRP A 11 -6.83 -11.89 -10.55
C TRP A 11 -6.26 -11.72 -11.94
N ASP A 12 -5.45 -10.67 -12.17
CA ASP A 12 -4.85 -10.40 -13.49
C ASP A 12 -4.07 -11.61 -14.04
N PHE A 13 -3.39 -12.34 -13.15
CA PHE A 13 -2.69 -13.57 -13.49
C PHE A 13 -3.61 -14.71 -13.93
N LEU A 14 -4.80 -14.86 -13.32
CA LEU A 14 -5.77 -15.91 -13.65
C LEU A 14 -6.68 -15.54 -14.83
N GLY A 15 -6.83 -14.25 -15.11
CA GLY A 15 -7.58 -13.72 -16.23
C GLY A 15 -7.37 -12.23 -16.34
N THR A 16 -7.13 -11.73 -17.55
CA THR A 16 -6.78 -10.33 -17.82
C THR A 16 -7.68 -9.37 -17.05
N PHE A 17 -7.08 -8.57 -16.18
CA PHE A 17 -7.79 -7.56 -15.42
C PHE A 17 -8.06 -6.34 -16.31
N PRO A 18 -9.32 -5.88 -16.44
CA PRO A 18 -9.69 -4.86 -17.42
C PRO A 18 -9.30 -3.42 -17.04
N GLY A 19 -8.59 -3.21 -15.93
CA GLY A 19 -8.26 -1.88 -15.41
C GLY A 19 -6.79 -1.69 -15.09
N ASP A 20 -6.43 -0.48 -14.65
CA ASP A 20 -5.06 -0.17 -14.25
C ASP A 20 -4.71 -0.83 -12.91
N LEU A 21 -3.78 -1.80 -12.95
CA LEU A 21 -3.37 -2.55 -11.76
C LEU A 21 -2.81 -1.62 -10.67
N PHE A 22 -2.05 -0.59 -11.05
CA PHE A 22 -1.42 0.33 -10.10
C PHE A 22 -2.45 1.15 -9.32
N VAL A 23 -3.46 1.70 -10.01
CA VAL A 23 -4.53 2.48 -9.40
C VAL A 23 -5.36 1.60 -8.46
N TRP A 24 -5.80 0.42 -8.92
CA TRP A 24 -6.63 -0.48 -8.12
C TRP A 24 -5.89 -1.00 -6.88
N THR A 25 -4.63 -1.43 -7.04
CA THR A 25 -3.81 -1.91 -5.92
C THR A 25 -3.49 -0.79 -4.93
N SER A 26 -3.27 0.44 -5.39
CA SER A 26 -3.05 1.62 -4.54
C SER A 26 -4.29 2.01 -3.74
N ILE A 27 -5.48 1.95 -4.35
CA ILE A 27 -6.77 2.18 -3.67
C ILE A 27 -6.98 1.12 -2.59
N LEU A 28 -6.81 -0.16 -2.91
CA LEU A 28 -6.97 -1.26 -1.96
C LEU A 28 -5.98 -1.14 -0.78
N THR A 29 -4.73 -0.77 -1.06
CA THR A 29 -3.71 -0.54 -0.02
C THR A 29 -4.07 0.63 0.89
N SER A 30 -4.55 1.73 0.31
CA SER A 30 -4.99 2.91 1.06
C SER A 30 -6.18 2.59 1.97
N ILE A 31 -7.16 1.85 1.47
CA ILE A 31 -8.29 1.34 2.28
C ILE A 31 -7.77 0.47 3.42
N GLY A 32 -6.83 -0.44 3.14
CA GLY A 32 -6.19 -1.28 4.15
C GLY A 32 -5.52 -0.46 5.26
N PHE A 33 -4.76 0.57 4.91
CA PHE A 33 -4.14 1.47 5.89
C PHE A 33 -5.17 2.30 6.67
N ILE A 34 -6.24 2.77 6.03
CA ILE A 34 -7.32 3.48 6.73
C ILE A 34 -7.99 2.58 7.76
N VAL A 35 -8.32 1.34 7.40
CA VAL A 35 -8.94 0.37 8.32
C VAL A 35 -8.02 0.08 9.50
N ILE A 36 -6.73 -0.13 9.24
CA ILE A 36 -5.75 -0.39 10.31
C ILE A 36 -5.55 0.83 11.18
N GLY A 37 -5.44 2.02 10.61
CA GLY A 37 -5.31 3.26 11.37
C GLY A 37 -6.54 3.54 12.24
N PHE A 38 -7.73 3.25 11.73
CA PHE A 38 -8.96 3.33 12.50
C PHE A 38 -8.99 2.32 13.66
N MET A 39 -8.66 1.05 13.39
CA MET A 39 -8.57 0.01 14.43
C MET A 39 -7.52 0.34 15.48
N LYS A 40 -6.34 0.83 15.05
CA LYS A 40 -5.28 1.32 15.92
C LYS A 40 -5.81 2.42 16.83
N SER A 41 -6.51 3.42 16.30
CA SER A 41 -7.08 4.48 17.13
C SER A 41 -8.17 4.00 18.09
N TYR A 42 -8.97 3.00 17.68
CA TYR A 42 -10.00 2.42 18.53
C TYR A 42 -9.41 1.68 19.75
N VAL A 43 -8.41 0.82 19.53
CA VAL A 43 -7.67 0.13 20.61
C VAL A 43 -6.82 1.14 21.41
N THR A 44 -6.27 2.10 20.68
CA THR A 44 -5.60 3.35 21.05
C THR A 44 -6.21 4.19 22.17
N GLN A 45 -7.54 4.30 22.13
CA GLN A 45 -8.28 5.45 22.65
C GLN A 45 -7.69 6.80 22.17
N THR A 46 -7.07 6.82 20.99
CA THR A 46 -6.50 8.03 20.37
C THR A 46 -7.44 8.57 19.28
N SER A 47 -7.22 9.82 18.87
CA SER A 47 -8.02 10.42 17.80
C SER A 47 -7.98 9.57 16.51
N LYS A 48 -9.16 9.19 16.01
CA LYS A 48 -9.36 8.34 14.83
C LYS A 48 -8.62 8.87 13.60
N LEU A 49 -8.75 10.18 13.34
CA LEU A 49 -8.07 10.84 12.23
C LEU A 49 -6.55 10.80 12.37
N LYS A 50 -6.03 10.98 13.60
CA LYS A 50 -4.59 10.93 13.87
C LYS A 50 -4.02 9.54 13.58
N GLY A 51 -4.68 8.47 14.03
CA GLY A 51 -4.20 7.11 13.77
C GLY A 51 -4.24 6.73 12.30
N ILE A 52 -5.29 7.12 11.57
CA ILE A 52 -5.38 6.94 10.11
C ILE A 52 -4.25 7.67 9.39
N LEU A 53 -4.03 8.95 9.69
CA LEU A 53 -2.96 9.75 9.07
C LEU A 53 -1.57 9.18 9.38
N GLU A 54 -1.31 8.78 10.63
CA GLU A 54 -0.04 8.13 11.00
C GLU A 54 0.20 6.87 10.16
N THR A 55 -0.81 6.01 10.00
CA THR A 55 -0.66 4.78 9.20
C THR A 55 -0.51 5.04 7.71
N LEU A 56 -1.22 6.03 7.16
CA LEU A 56 -1.09 6.41 5.76
C LEU A 56 0.27 7.02 5.46
N VAL A 57 0.76 7.92 6.32
CA VAL A 57 2.08 8.55 6.17
C VAL A 57 3.19 7.51 6.28
N LEU A 58 3.12 6.60 7.25
CA LEU A 58 4.08 5.49 7.36
C LEU A 58 4.07 4.60 6.11
N GLY A 59 2.90 4.27 5.59
CA GLY A 59 2.75 3.51 4.35
C GLY A 59 3.34 4.23 3.12
N LEU A 60 3.08 5.53 3.00
CA LEU A 60 3.60 6.36 1.91
C LEU A 60 5.12 6.47 1.96
N ILE A 61 5.70 6.66 3.15
CA ILE A 61 7.16 6.67 3.34
C ILE A 61 7.75 5.30 2.95
N ALA A 62 7.15 4.20 3.41
CA ALA A 62 7.64 2.86 3.09
C ALA A 62 7.57 2.54 1.58
N ALA A 63 6.49 2.96 0.91
CA ALA A 63 6.36 2.82 -0.54
C ALA A 63 7.41 3.66 -1.28
N GLY A 64 7.62 4.91 -0.86
CA GLY A 64 8.65 5.78 -1.42
C GLY A 64 10.06 5.23 -1.24
N VAL A 65 10.38 4.69 -0.06
CA VAL A 65 11.66 4.01 0.20
C VAL A 65 11.81 2.78 -0.69
N SER A 66 10.75 1.97 -0.83
CA SER A 66 10.79 0.78 -1.68
C SER A 66 11.00 1.13 -3.16
N TYR A 67 10.38 2.21 -3.64
CA TYR A 67 10.58 2.73 -4.99
C TYR A 67 12.02 3.20 -5.20
N PHE A 68 12.53 4.02 -4.29
CA PHE A 68 13.89 4.54 -4.37
C PHE A 68 14.95 3.43 -4.30
N VAL A 69 14.76 2.45 -3.41
CA VAL A 69 15.64 1.29 -3.33
C VAL A 69 15.55 0.45 -4.61
N GLY A 70 14.36 0.29 -5.19
CA GLY A 70 14.19 -0.36 -6.49
C GLY A 70 14.97 0.32 -7.59
N ASP A 71 14.83 1.65 -7.72
CA ASP A 71 15.54 2.49 -8.69
C ASP A 71 17.08 2.43 -8.51
N LEU A 72 17.55 2.47 -7.26
CA LEU A 72 18.97 2.34 -6.97
C LEU A 72 19.52 0.97 -7.39
N ILE A 73 18.75 -0.09 -7.19
CA ILE A 73 19.11 -1.44 -7.60
C ILE A 73 19.11 -1.55 -9.13
N GLU A 74 18.09 -1.03 -9.81
CA GLU A 74 18.00 -0.97 -11.29
C GLU A 74 19.26 -0.30 -11.87
N HIS A 75 19.63 0.87 -11.34
CA HIS A 75 20.84 1.59 -11.75
C HIS A 75 22.15 0.83 -11.49
N LEU A 76 22.25 0.12 -10.36
CA LEU A 76 23.47 -0.63 -10.00
C LEU A 76 23.69 -1.85 -10.89
N ILE A 77 22.62 -2.55 -11.25
CA ILE A 77 22.69 -3.74 -12.11
C ILE A 77 22.77 -3.34 -13.60
N GLY A 78 22.40 -2.09 -13.93
CA GLY A 78 22.49 -1.54 -15.29
C GLY A 78 21.43 -2.11 -16.24
N ILE A 79 20.28 -2.52 -15.69
CA ILE A 79 19.09 -2.96 -16.43
C ILE A 79 18.13 -1.78 -16.50
#